data_AF-A0A0W8CNV1-F1
#
_entry.id   AF-A0A0W8CNV1-F1
#
_cell.length_a   1.000
_cell.length_b   1.000
_cell.length_c   1.000
_cell.angle_alpha   90.00
_cell.angle_beta   90.00
_cell.angle_gamma   90.00
#
_symmetry.space_group_name_H-M   'P 1'
#
loop_
_entity.id
_entity.type
_entity.pdbx_description
1 polymer ?
#
loop_
_entity_poly.entity_id
_entity_poly.type
_entity_poly.pdbx_seq_one_letter_code
_entity_poly.pdbx_strand_id
1 'polypeptide(L)'
;MKKVVEAIKNEPYVTVVSDGWANPNKQSIVNFVITSPRMNPVFWSPVATGDNQHTGEYIADRVEEVIVEIEGIMRAGAVCGVVTDNAKNMKRAWSILKEKRPSLTCNGCGAYMMNLIMKDVLALEPVKNVLNSAIWLSKYILNRYILLDHFEKIQKGLSFESRRRLCLPVPTRWYTSEACMKSV
;
A
#
# COMPACT_ATOMS: atom_id res chain seq x y z
N MET A 1 -6.17 19.91 12.03
CA MET A 1 -4.75 20.28 12.05
C MET A 1 -4.14 20.32 13.45
N LYS A 2 -4.68 21.09 14.43
CA LYS A 2 -4.12 21.18 15.80
C LYS A 2 -3.82 19.82 16.47
N LYS A 3 -4.77 18.88 16.47
CA LYS A 3 -4.57 17.53 17.04
C LYS A 3 -3.49 16.68 16.34
N VAL A 4 -3.32 16.85 15.02
CA VAL A 4 -2.31 16.11 14.23
C VAL A 4 -0.92 16.64 14.54
N VAL A 5 -0.78 17.96 14.57
CA VAL A 5 0.48 18.64 14.94
C VAL A 5 0.88 18.27 16.37
N GLU A 6 -0.07 18.23 17.30
CA GLU A 6 0.18 17.84 18.69
C GLU A 6 0.60 16.37 18.80
N ALA A 7 -0.01 15.46 18.04
CA ALA A 7 0.40 14.06 17.99
C ALA A 7 1.85 13.89 17.52
N ILE A 8 2.25 14.61 16.47
CA ILE A 8 3.61 14.55 15.92
C ILE A 8 4.64 15.17 16.88
N LYS A 9 4.32 16.33 17.50
CA LYS A 9 5.23 17.02 18.44
C LYS A 9 5.62 16.20 19.67
N ASN A 10 4.78 15.24 20.06
CA ASN A 10 5.04 14.38 21.21
C ASN A 10 6.00 13.21 20.89
N GLU A 11 6.39 13.05 19.62
CA GLU A 11 7.31 12.00 19.20
C GLU A 11 8.76 12.51 19.07
N PRO A 12 9.77 11.72 19.48
CA PRO A 12 11.17 12.11 19.34
C PRO A 12 11.65 12.03 17.89
N TYR A 13 11.07 11.12 17.11
CA TYR A 13 11.36 10.87 15.71
C TYR A 13 10.09 10.41 15.00
N VAL A 14 10.00 10.71 13.71
CA VAL A 14 8.92 10.26 12.84
C VAL A 14 9.46 9.78 11.49
N THR A 15 8.61 9.02 10.80
CA THR A 15 8.84 8.50 9.46
C THR A 15 7.78 9.05 8.52
N VAL A 16 8.20 9.56 7.37
CA VAL A 16 7.31 9.94 6.26
C VAL A 16 7.04 8.70 5.42
N VAL A 17 5.78 8.37 5.23
CA VAL A 17 5.33 7.31 4.33
C VAL A 17 4.63 7.96 3.14
N SER A 18 5.00 7.57 1.94
CA SER A 18 4.40 8.09 0.71
C SER A 18 3.93 6.97 -0.21
N ASP A 19 2.74 7.15 -0.78
CA ASP A 19 2.16 6.25 -1.77
C ASP A 19 1.54 7.06 -2.93
N GLY A 20 1.43 6.43 -4.09
CA GLY A 20 0.94 7.06 -5.30
C GLY A 20 -0.26 6.32 -5.87
N TRP A 21 -1.31 7.05 -6.26
CA TRP A 21 -2.43 6.46 -6.99
C TRP A 21 -2.97 7.41 -8.05
N ALA A 22 -3.69 6.84 -9.02
CA ALA A 22 -4.52 7.60 -9.95
C ALA A 22 -5.94 7.72 -9.37
N ASN A 23 -6.45 8.94 -9.24
CA ASN A 23 -7.84 9.17 -8.84
C ASN A 23 -8.81 8.78 -9.98
N PRO A 24 -10.13 8.74 -9.74
CA PRO A 24 -11.12 8.42 -10.78
C PRO A 24 -11.08 9.34 -12.01
N ASN A 25 -10.57 10.57 -11.85
CA ASN A 25 -10.37 11.53 -12.93
C ASN A 25 -9.02 11.35 -13.66
N LYS A 26 -8.32 10.24 -13.41
CA LYS A 26 -6.99 9.91 -13.95
C LYS A 26 -5.88 10.91 -13.57
N GLN A 27 -6.11 11.72 -12.55
CA GLN A 27 -5.07 12.58 -12.01
C GLN A 27 -4.19 11.77 -11.07
N SER A 28 -2.89 11.92 -11.22
CA SER A 28 -1.95 11.28 -10.33
C SER A 28 -1.81 12.08 -9.03
N ILE A 29 -1.98 11.37 -7.91
CA ILE A 29 -1.92 11.93 -6.56
C ILE A 29 -0.89 11.13 -5.77
N VAL A 30 -0.06 11.86 -5.03
CA VAL A 30 0.85 11.31 -4.03
C VAL A 30 0.34 11.71 -2.65
N ASN A 31 0.18 10.79 -1.73
CA ASN A 31 -0.09 11.13 -0.32
C ASN A 31 1.17 11.04 0.53
N PHE A 32 1.13 11.79 1.62
CA PHE A 32 2.08 11.72 2.71
C PHE A 32 1.35 11.36 4.01
N VAL A 33 1.88 10.38 4.71
CA VAL A 33 1.40 9.91 6.01
C VAL A 33 2.57 9.91 6.97
N ILE A 34 2.40 10.46 8.17
CA ILE A 34 3.44 10.50 9.19
C ILE A 34 3.15 9.42 10.22
N THR A 35 4.19 8.70 10.62
CA THR A 35 4.07 7.62 11.58
C THR A 35 5.28 7.54 12.52
N SER A 36 5.04 7.01 13.71
CA SER A 36 6.03 6.67 14.72
C SER A 36 5.49 5.47 15.53
N PRO A 37 6.32 4.61 16.14
CA PRO A 37 5.85 3.42 16.85
C PRO A 37 4.80 3.66 17.95
N ARG A 38 4.75 4.88 18.53
CA ARG A 38 3.84 5.22 19.64
C ARG A 38 2.64 6.06 19.22
N MET A 39 2.53 6.39 17.93
CA MET A 39 1.41 7.16 17.41
C MET A 39 0.64 6.37 16.36
N ASN A 40 -0.66 6.66 16.25
CA ASN A 40 -1.41 6.23 15.07
C ASN A 40 -0.89 7.00 13.84
N PRO A 41 -0.77 6.35 12.67
CA PRO A 41 -0.42 7.04 11.43
C PRO A 41 -1.39 8.20 11.17
N VAL A 42 -0.85 9.37 10.83
CA VAL A 42 -1.64 10.57 10.52
C VAL A 42 -1.47 10.95 9.07
N PHE A 43 -2.58 11.21 8.40
CA PHE A 43 -2.55 11.78 7.07
C PHE A 43 -2.03 13.22 7.14
N TRP A 44 -0.98 13.51 6.38
CA TRP A 44 -0.37 14.83 6.32
C TRP A 44 -1.00 15.67 5.22
N SER A 45 -0.76 15.26 3.97
CA SER A 45 -1.22 15.98 2.79
C SER A 45 -1.30 15.07 1.57
N PRO A 46 -2.22 15.36 0.65
CA PRO A 46 -2.14 14.89 -0.73
C PRO A 46 -1.45 15.95 -1.60
N VAL A 47 -0.75 15.50 -2.63
CA VAL A 47 -0.16 16.35 -3.67
C VAL A 47 -0.61 15.81 -5.02
N ALA A 48 -1.43 16.58 -5.73
CA ALA A 48 -1.72 16.31 -7.13
C ALA A 48 -0.46 16.65 -7.95
N THR A 49 0.08 15.69 -8.70
CA THR A 49 1.32 15.92 -9.46
C THR A 49 1.07 16.65 -10.78
N GLY A 50 -0.18 16.73 -11.23
CA GLY A 50 -0.52 17.37 -12.49
C GLY A 50 0.14 16.66 -13.67
N ASP A 51 0.77 17.44 -14.54
CA ASP A 51 1.55 17.00 -15.70
C ASP A 51 3.02 16.67 -15.36
N ASN A 52 3.45 16.88 -14.11
CA ASN A 52 4.81 16.57 -13.71
C ASN A 52 5.08 15.08 -13.83
N GLN A 53 6.17 14.75 -14.52
CA GLN A 53 6.68 13.38 -14.56
C GLN A 53 7.15 12.98 -13.17
N HIS A 54 6.84 11.74 -12.77
CA HIS A 54 7.25 11.15 -11.51
C HIS A 54 8.73 10.72 -11.55
N THR A 55 9.63 11.65 -11.85
CA THR A 55 11.07 11.44 -11.82
C THR A 55 11.54 11.28 -10.37
N GLY A 56 12.72 10.69 -10.18
CA GLY A 56 13.28 10.55 -8.84
C GLY A 56 13.60 11.91 -8.21
N GLU A 57 14.00 12.88 -9.04
CA GLU A 57 14.26 14.27 -8.66
C GLU A 57 12.98 14.95 -8.15
N TYR A 58 11.89 14.88 -8.92
CA TYR A 58 10.61 15.46 -8.53
C TYR A 58 10.09 14.86 -7.21
N ILE A 59 10.17 13.54 -7.07
CA ILE A 59 9.74 12.85 -5.84
C ILE A 59 10.62 13.26 -4.66
N ALA A 60 11.94 13.32 -4.84
CA ALA A 60 12.86 13.75 -3.78
C ALA A 60 12.55 15.17 -3.31
N ASP A 61 12.27 16.10 -4.22
CA ASP A 61 11.95 17.47 -3.85
C ASP A 61 10.61 17.58 -3.11
N ARG A 62 9.58 16.85 -3.55
CA ARG A 62 8.30 16.78 -2.83
C ARG A 62 8.42 16.18 -1.43
N VAL A 63 9.22 15.11 -1.28
CA VAL A 63 9.48 14.50 0.02
C VAL A 63 10.28 15.46 0.91
N GLU A 64 11.28 16.14 0.36
CA GLU A 64 12.10 17.11 1.09
C GLU A 64 11.27 18.28 1.63
N GLU A 65 10.34 18.81 0.83
CA GLU A 65 9.40 19.85 1.27
C GLU A 65 8.59 19.40 2.49
N VAL A 66 8.06 18.18 2.47
CA VAL A 66 7.32 17.60 3.59
C VAL A 66 8.22 17.41 4.81
N ILE A 67 9.46 16.96 4.62
CA ILE A 67 10.43 16.83 5.72
C ILE A 67 10.69 18.20 6.37
N VAL A 68 10.97 19.23 5.57
CA VAL A 68 11.23 20.59 6.06
C VAL A 68 10.02 21.14 6.82
N GLU A 69 8.81 20.91 6.31
CA GLU A 69 7.57 21.35 6.97
C GLU A 69 7.41 20.69 8.36
N ILE A 70 7.63 19.38 8.44
CA ILE A 70 7.54 18.62 9.71
C ILE A 70 8.63 19.05 10.68
N GLU A 71 9.87 19.20 10.22
CA GLU A 71 10.99 19.60 11.07
C GLU A 71 10.90 21.07 11.52
N GLY A 72 10.18 21.93 10.80
CA GLY A 72 9.83 23.28 11.25
C GLY A 72 8.81 23.30 12.39
N ILE A 73 8.02 22.23 12.53
CA ILE A 73 7.05 22.04 13.62
C ILE A 73 7.70 21.28 14.79
N MET A 74 8.62 20.38 14.48
CA MET A 74 9.43 19.61 15.42
C MET A 74 10.83 20.24 15.58
N ARG A 75 11.86 19.41 15.76
CA ARG A 75 13.27 19.82 15.69
C ARG A 75 13.87 19.37 14.37
N ALA A 76 14.96 20.02 13.96
CA ALA A 76 15.79 19.54 12.86
C ALA A 76 16.28 18.09 13.13
N GLY A 77 16.25 17.26 12.09
CA GLY A 77 16.58 15.83 12.18
C GLY A 77 15.58 14.98 12.95
N ALA A 78 14.33 15.45 13.12
CA ALA A 78 13.27 14.63 13.71
C ALA A 78 12.73 13.60 12.71
N VAL A 79 12.80 13.86 11.40
CA VAL A 79 12.42 12.86 10.40
C VAL A 79 13.60 11.92 10.20
N CYS A 80 13.48 10.69 10.68
CA CYS A 80 14.54 9.68 10.58
C CYS A 80 14.33 8.69 9.43
N GLY A 81 13.11 8.65 8.87
CA GLY A 81 12.71 7.64 7.90
C GLY A 81 11.86 8.20 6.75
N VAL A 82 12.06 7.63 5.55
CA VAL A 82 11.16 7.75 4.40
C VAL A 82 10.82 6.35 3.90
N VAL A 83 9.52 6.06 3.76
CA VAL A 83 9.01 4.82 3.17
C VAL A 83 8.21 5.15 1.93
N THR A 84 8.57 4.53 0.81
CA THR A 84 7.81 4.63 -0.45
C THR A 84 7.64 3.25 -1.06
N ASP A 85 6.95 3.13 -2.20
CA ASP A 85 7.03 1.91 -3.00
C ASP A 85 8.48 1.65 -3.51
N ASN A 86 8.70 0.49 -4.13
CA ASN A 86 10.04 0.03 -4.54
C ASN A 86 10.37 0.34 -6.01
N ALA A 87 9.63 1.23 -6.67
CA ALA A 87 9.83 1.58 -8.07
C ALA A 87 11.21 2.26 -8.31
N LYS A 88 11.66 2.26 -9.56
CA LYS A 88 13.01 2.74 -9.93
C LYS A 88 13.19 4.23 -9.62
N ASN A 89 12.17 5.04 -9.88
CA ASN A 89 12.13 6.46 -9.55
C ASN A 89 12.20 6.70 -8.03
N MET A 90 11.53 5.87 -7.22
CA MET A 90 11.64 5.94 -5.76
C MET A 90 13.07 5.67 -5.28
N LYS A 91 13.72 4.63 -5.82
CA LYS A 91 15.14 4.34 -5.49
C LYS A 91 16.07 5.52 -5.84
N ARG A 92 15.83 6.18 -6.97
CA ARG A 92 16.56 7.40 -7.36
C ARG A 92 16.30 8.53 -6.36
N ALA A 93 15.05 8.74 -5.97
CA ALA A 93 14.69 9.74 -4.96
C ALA A 93 15.40 9.47 -3.62
N TRP A 94 15.46 8.22 -3.18
CA TRP A 94 16.17 7.82 -1.96
C TRP A 94 17.66 8.16 -2.02
N SER A 95 18.32 7.96 -3.15
CA SER A 95 19.73 8.35 -3.32
C SER A 95 19.93 9.85 -3.14
N ILE A 96 19.07 10.67 -3.75
CA ILE A 96 19.12 12.13 -3.65
C ILE A 96 18.86 12.58 -2.21
N LEU A 97 17.84 12.01 -1.55
CA LEU A 97 17.49 12.34 -0.17
C LEU A 97 18.60 11.96 0.81
N LYS A 98 19.25 10.81 0.63
CA LYS A 98 20.39 10.38 1.47
C LYS A 98 21.62 11.25 1.29
N GLU A 99 21.84 11.78 0.08
CA GLU A 99 22.92 12.74 -0.19
C GLU A 99 22.64 14.08 0.52
N LYS A 100 21.41 14.59 0.42
CA LYS A 100 20.98 15.82 1.11
C LYS A 100 20.94 15.66 2.64
N ARG A 101 20.54 14.48 3.14
CA ARG A 101 20.31 14.17 4.56
C ARG A 101 20.95 12.83 4.93
N PRO A 102 22.25 12.80 5.27
CA PRO A 102 22.97 11.55 5.56
C PRO A 102 22.41 10.71 6.72
N SER A 103 21.69 11.34 7.66
CA SER A 103 21.03 10.65 8.78
C SER A 103 19.68 10.00 8.40
N LEU A 104 19.17 10.25 7.20
CA LEU A 104 17.86 9.78 6.76
C LEU A 104 17.91 8.34 6.26
N THR A 105 17.08 7.48 6.82
CA THR A 105 16.88 6.13 6.31
C THR A 105 15.76 6.15 5.26
N CYS A 106 16.02 5.62 4.06
CA CYS A 106 14.98 5.41 3.06
C CYS A 106 14.82 3.91 2.81
N ASN A 107 13.58 3.42 2.87
CA ASN A 107 13.26 2.01 2.64
C ASN A 107 12.01 1.84 1.76
N GLY A 108 11.91 0.65 1.18
CA GLY A 108 10.76 0.24 0.40
C GLY A 108 9.56 -0.18 1.26
N CYS A 109 8.42 -0.33 0.61
CA CYS A 109 7.17 -0.75 1.20
C CYS A 109 7.21 -2.23 1.60
N GLY A 110 7.00 -2.52 2.89
CA GLY A 110 6.95 -3.88 3.42
C GLY A 110 5.83 -4.72 2.80
N ALA A 111 4.69 -4.12 2.46
CA ALA A 111 3.59 -4.83 1.79
C ALA A 111 4.00 -5.28 0.38
N TYR A 112 4.78 -4.49 -0.34
CA TYR A 112 5.33 -4.88 -1.64
C TYR A 112 6.35 -6.02 -1.49
N MET A 113 7.23 -5.95 -0.50
CA MET A 113 8.17 -7.05 -0.19
C MET A 113 7.41 -8.35 0.10
N MET A 114 6.39 -8.30 0.95
CA MET A 114 5.55 -9.47 1.23
C MET A 114 4.86 -10.00 -0.02
N ASN A 115 4.41 -9.10 -0.91
CA ASN A 115 3.81 -9.49 -2.19
C ASN A 115 4.79 -10.29 -3.07
N LEU A 116 6.08 -9.95 -3.07
CA LEU A 116 7.11 -10.69 -3.80
C LEU A 116 7.34 -12.09 -3.19
N ILE A 117 7.52 -12.17 -1.87
CA ILE A 117 7.71 -13.46 -1.18
C ILE A 117 6.51 -14.38 -1.46
N MET A 118 5.30 -13.85 -1.33
CA MET A 118 4.09 -14.63 -1.58
C MET A 118 3.95 -15.02 -3.05
N LYS A 119 4.41 -14.20 -4.00
CA LYS A 119 4.42 -14.57 -5.42
C LYS A 119 5.27 -15.83 -5.65
N ASP A 120 6.43 -15.93 -5.00
CA ASP A 120 7.29 -17.11 -5.11
C ASP A 120 6.65 -18.33 -4.44
N VAL A 121 6.02 -18.16 -3.27
CA VAL A 121 5.27 -19.24 -2.59
C VAL A 121 4.09 -19.74 -3.45
N LEU A 122 3.33 -18.83 -4.05
CA LEU A 122 2.19 -19.16 -4.92
C LEU A 122 2.63 -19.82 -6.24
N ALA A 123 3.90 -19.68 -6.61
CA ALA A 123 4.46 -20.33 -7.79
C ALA A 123 4.83 -21.80 -7.55
N LEU A 124 4.94 -22.25 -6.30
CA LEU A 124 5.20 -23.65 -5.96
C LEU A 124 4.06 -24.54 -6.45
N GLU A 125 4.38 -25.57 -7.24
CA GLU A 125 3.41 -26.44 -7.92
C GLU A 125 2.24 -26.93 -7.06
N PRO A 126 2.43 -27.42 -5.81
CA PRO A 126 1.30 -27.80 -4.96
C PRO A 126 0.34 -26.65 -4.67
N VAL A 127 0.87 -25.45 -4.39
CA VAL A 127 0.09 -24.25 -4.05
C VAL A 127 -0.57 -23.68 -5.31
N LYS A 128 0.19 -23.60 -6.41
CA LYS A 128 -0.26 -23.14 -7.71
C LYS A 128 -1.44 -23.95 -8.23
N ASN A 129 -1.42 -25.27 -8.07
CA ASN A 129 -2.50 -26.16 -8.49
C ASN A 129 -3.80 -25.92 -7.70
N VAL A 130 -3.69 -25.71 -6.38
CA VAL A 130 -4.84 -25.35 -5.53
C VAL A 130 -5.40 -23.99 -5.95
N LEU A 131 -4.54 -22.99 -6.12
CA LEU A 131 -4.96 -21.65 -6.55
C LEU A 131 -5.64 -21.68 -7.93
N ASN A 132 -5.09 -22.42 -8.89
CA ASN A 132 -5.68 -22.53 -10.23
C ASN A 132 -7.06 -23.20 -10.19
N SER A 133 -7.23 -24.24 -9.37
CA SER A 133 -8.53 -24.89 -9.16
C SER A 133 -9.55 -23.93 -8.55
N ALA A 134 -9.14 -23.17 -7.53
CA ALA A 134 -9.98 -22.16 -6.89
C ALA A 134 -10.39 -21.05 -7.89
N ILE A 135 -9.45 -20.53 -8.67
CA ILE A 135 -9.71 -19.53 -9.72
C ILE A 135 -10.70 -20.09 -10.75
N TRP A 136 -10.48 -21.33 -11.20
CA TRP A 136 -11.35 -21.97 -12.19
C TRP A 136 -12.77 -22.10 -11.66
N LEU A 137 -12.96 -22.61 -10.44
CA LEU A 137 -14.28 -22.80 -9.85
C LEU A 137 -14.99 -21.47 -9.61
N SER A 138 -14.28 -20.49 -9.03
CA SER A 138 -14.79 -19.13 -8.85
C SER A 138 -15.25 -18.53 -10.17
N LYS A 139 -14.42 -18.58 -11.23
CA LYS A 139 -14.80 -18.11 -12.57
C LYS A 139 -15.98 -18.88 -13.14
N TYR A 140 -16.03 -20.20 -12.93
CA TYR A 140 -17.08 -21.06 -13.46
C TYR A 140 -18.46 -20.67 -12.90
N ILE A 141 -18.55 -20.39 -11.60
CA ILE A 141 -19.77 -19.96 -10.94
C ILE A 141 -20.09 -18.49 -11.28
N LEU A 142 -19.13 -17.58 -11.11
CA LEU A 142 -19.33 -16.14 -11.31
C LEU A 142 -19.78 -15.81 -12.73
N ASN A 143 -19.32 -16.55 -13.75
CA ASN A 143 -19.69 -16.32 -15.15
C ASN A 143 -21.03 -16.96 -15.56
N ARG A 144 -21.74 -17.64 -14.65
CA ARG A 144 -23.02 -18.32 -14.94
C ARG A 144 -24.08 -17.87 -13.96
N TYR A 145 -24.98 -17.00 -14.43
CA TYR A 145 -25.97 -16.33 -13.57
C TYR A 145 -26.83 -17.29 -12.73
N ILE A 146 -27.24 -18.45 -13.29
CA ILE A 146 -28.03 -19.46 -12.56
C ILE A 146 -27.24 -20.05 -11.39
N LEU A 147 -25.97 -20.40 -11.63
CA LEU A 147 -25.11 -20.96 -10.60
C LEU A 147 -24.77 -19.93 -9.53
N LEU A 148 -24.54 -18.68 -9.94
CA LEU A 148 -24.30 -17.58 -9.02
C LEU A 148 -25.52 -17.34 -8.13
N ASP A 149 -26.74 -17.29 -8.69
CA ASP A 149 -27.98 -17.13 -7.92
C ASP A 149 -28.19 -18.28 -6.93
N HIS A 150 -27.94 -19.53 -7.36
CA HIS A 150 -27.99 -20.69 -6.48
C HIS A 150 -26.95 -20.62 -5.35
N PHE A 151 -25.70 -20.26 -5.68
CA PHE A 151 -24.65 -20.07 -4.69
C PHE A 151 -25.07 -19.00 -3.65
N GLU A 152 -25.54 -17.85 -4.09
CA GLU A 152 -25.99 -16.77 -3.20
C GLU A 152 -27.17 -17.18 -2.31
N LYS A 153 -28.13 -17.96 -2.84
CA LYS A 153 -29.24 -18.51 -2.05
C LYS A 153 -28.73 -19.42 -0.94
N ILE A 154 -27.78 -20.31 -1.23
CA ILE A 154 -27.14 -21.16 -0.22
C ILE A 154 -26.46 -20.29 0.84
N GLN A 155 -25.66 -19.29 0.41
CA GLN A 155 -24.95 -18.40 1.34
C GLN A 155 -25.91 -17.63 2.28
N LYS A 156 -27.07 -17.18 1.78
CA LYS A 156 -28.07 -16.49 2.60
C LYS A 156 -28.62 -17.38 3.74
N GLY A 157 -28.69 -18.69 3.53
CA GLY A 157 -29.13 -19.67 4.54
C GLY A 157 -28.08 -20.00 5.60
N LEU A 158 -26.82 -19.61 5.42
CA LEU A 158 -25.73 -19.89 6.36
C LEU A 158 -25.59 -18.77 7.40
N SER A 159 -24.99 -19.11 8.56
CA SER A 159 -24.55 -18.13 9.55
C SER A 159 -23.48 -17.21 8.98
N PHE A 160 -23.27 -16.06 9.61
CA PHE A 160 -22.33 -15.05 9.12
C PHE A 160 -20.89 -15.61 9.00
N GLU A 161 -20.48 -16.46 9.94
CA GLU A 161 -19.14 -17.06 10.00
C GLU A 161 -18.92 -18.14 8.93
N SER A 162 -19.99 -18.82 8.54
CA SER A 162 -19.96 -19.87 7.50
C SER A 162 -20.14 -19.32 6.09
N ARG A 163 -20.58 -18.06 5.95
CA ARG A 163 -20.72 -17.42 4.63
C ARG A 163 -19.37 -17.25 3.94
N ARG A 164 -19.38 -17.43 2.62
CA ARG A 164 -18.27 -17.23 1.70
C ARG A 164 -18.72 -16.34 0.56
N ARG A 165 -17.79 -15.53 0.06
CA ARG A 165 -17.98 -14.74 -1.16
C ARG A 165 -16.87 -15.11 -2.11
N LEU A 166 -17.24 -15.67 -3.27
CA LEU A 166 -16.30 -15.96 -4.33
C LEU A 166 -15.56 -14.68 -4.73
N CYS A 167 -14.25 -14.77 -4.81
CA CYS A 167 -13.40 -13.66 -5.23
C CYS A 167 -12.29 -14.17 -6.15
N LEU A 168 -11.76 -13.27 -6.97
CA LEU A 168 -10.64 -13.55 -7.86
C LEU A 168 -9.38 -12.83 -7.35
N PRO A 169 -8.21 -13.45 -7.52
CA PRO A 169 -6.96 -12.83 -7.09
C PRO A 169 -6.61 -11.61 -7.93
N VAL A 170 -6.00 -10.65 -7.26
CA VAL A 170 -5.37 -9.46 -7.83
C VAL A 170 -3.85 -9.63 -7.69
N PRO A 171 -3.08 -9.71 -8.80
CA PRO A 171 -1.65 -10.05 -8.76
C PRO A 171 -0.79 -9.13 -7.88
N THR A 172 -1.19 -7.87 -7.71
CA THR A 172 -0.48 -6.87 -6.91
C THR A 172 -0.79 -6.95 -5.40
N ARG A 173 -1.68 -7.87 -4.98
CA ARG A 173 -2.17 -8.00 -3.60
C ARG A 173 -2.20 -9.47 -3.19
N TRP A 174 -1.10 -9.97 -2.64
CA TRP A 174 -0.93 -11.38 -2.28
C TRP A 174 -2.09 -12.01 -1.51
N TYR A 175 -2.70 -11.27 -0.58
CA TYR A 175 -3.80 -11.76 0.25
C TYR A 175 -5.07 -12.10 -0.54
N THR A 176 -5.22 -11.58 -1.76
CA THR A 176 -6.37 -11.90 -2.62
C THR A 176 -6.31 -13.32 -3.20
N SER A 177 -5.11 -13.89 -3.36
CA SER A 177 -4.94 -15.30 -3.72
C SER A 177 -5.37 -16.21 -2.58
N GLU A 178 -5.02 -15.85 -1.35
CA GLU A 178 -5.44 -16.57 -0.15
C GLU A 178 -6.96 -16.47 0.05
N ALA A 179 -7.54 -15.27 -0.12
CA ALA A 179 -8.98 -15.08 -0.10
C ALA A 179 -9.70 -15.90 -1.18
N CYS A 180 -9.16 -15.97 -2.41
CA CYS A 180 -9.73 -16.79 -3.48
C CYS A 180 -9.76 -18.27 -3.08
N MET A 181 -8.64 -18.80 -2.57
CA MET A 181 -8.56 -20.21 -2.14
C MET A 181 -9.50 -20.52 -0.97
N LYS A 182 -9.69 -19.58 -0.02
CA LYS A 182 -10.61 -19.73 1.11
C LYS A 182 -12.09 -19.56 0.73
N SER A 183 -12.37 -18.97 -0.43
CA SER A 183 -13.74 -18.67 -0.86
C SER A 183 -14.46 -19.84 -1.51
N VAL A 184 -13.71 -20.86 -1.95
CA VAL A 184 -14.20 -22.07 -2.61
C VAL A 184 -14.36 -23.24 -1.65
#